data_AF-A0A1H9ZRL4-F1
#
_entry.id   AF-A0A1H9ZRL4-F1
#
_cell.length_a   1.000
_cell.length_b   1.000
_cell.length_c   1.000
_cell.angle_alpha   90.00
_cell.angle_beta   90.00
_cell.angle_gamma   90.00
#
_symmetry.space_group_name_H-M   'P 1'
#
loop_
_entity.id
_entity.type
_entity.pdbx_description
1 polymer ?
#
loop_
_entity_poly.entity_id
_entity_poly.type
_entity_poly.pdbx_seq_one_letter_code
_entity_poly.pdbx_strand_id
1 'polypeptide(L)'
;MPDPLFFLLLLVCAGIPIGIGLLLYFVPRRAGHPRAARYLTVGYSVLVGLLVLLVGFEDRLFTKTEASALIQQHGIELTDEFELLNNKSMSGIGDYYHTFSLEISEPDKHRVISQIKRSKDFHADSSSRASLLRGPNRYAGPERVRNYETKDGFIRESFKPSGKPGYAPTFHRISISKARHQLQFEDIDE
;
A
#
# COMPACT_ATOMS: atom_id res chain seq x y z
N MET A 1 24.65 -11.83 -5.17
CA MET A 1 24.77 -11.35 -6.56
C MET A 1 23.37 -11.41 -7.16
N PRO A 2 22.87 -10.36 -7.83
CA PRO A 2 21.55 -10.40 -8.44
C PRO A 2 21.48 -11.51 -9.49
N ASP A 3 20.37 -12.23 -9.53
CA ASP A 3 20.17 -13.38 -10.40
C ASP A 3 20.23 -12.98 -11.90
N PRO A 4 20.73 -13.84 -12.80
CA PRO A 4 20.75 -13.53 -14.25
C PRO A 4 19.34 -13.24 -14.81
N LEU A 5 18.30 -13.80 -14.20
CA LEU A 5 16.90 -13.53 -14.51
C LEU A 5 16.51 -12.07 -14.22
N PHE A 6 17.07 -11.47 -13.17
CA PHE A 6 16.83 -10.07 -12.81
C PHE A 6 17.34 -9.11 -13.89
N PHE A 7 18.56 -9.36 -14.41
CA PHE A 7 19.11 -8.55 -15.51
C PHE A 7 18.31 -8.70 -16.80
N LEU A 8 17.85 -9.91 -17.11
CA LEU A 8 16.99 -10.14 -18.27
C LEU A 8 15.67 -9.36 -18.13
N LEU A 9 15.04 -9.40 -16.95
CA LEU A 9 13.79 -8.69 -16.69
C LEU A 9 13.97 -7.17 -16.81
N LEU A 10 15.07 -6.62 -16.29
CA LEU A 10 15.39 -5.19 -16.45
C LEU A 10 15.57 -4.82 -17.93
N LEU A 11 16.29 -5.66 -18.69
CA LEU A 11 16.50 -5.45 -20.11
C LEU A 11 15.18 -5.51 -20.90
N VAL A 12 14.26 -6.41 -20.53
CA VAL A 12 12.93 -6.50 -21.16
C VAL A 12 12.08 -5.28 -20.80
N CYS A 13 12.03 -4.89 -19.52
CA CYS A 13 11.27 -3.74 -19.04
C CYS A 13 11.75 -2.42 -19.66
N ALA A 14 13.05 -2.27 -19.92
CA ALA A 14 13.58 -1.11 -20.63
C ALA A 14 13.50 -1.25 -22.16
N GLY A 15 13.74 -2.44 -22.68
CA GLY A 15 13.87 -2.73 -24.11
C GLY A 15 12.53 -2.67 -24.85
N ILE A 16 11.45 -3.18 -24.25
CA ILE A 16 10.10 -3.11 -24.84
C ILE A 16 9.68 -1.65 -25.11
N PRO A 17 9.69 -0.73 -24.13
CA PRO A 17 9.24 0.63 -24.36
C PRO A 17 10.14 1.38 -25.36
N ILE A 18 11.44 1.11 -25.36
CA ILE A 18 12.37 1.64 -26.38
C ILE A 18 11.99 1.10 -27.77
N GLY A 19 11.76 -0.21 -27.90
CA GLY A 19 11.37 -0.86 -29.14
C GLY A 19 10.07 -0.30 -29.71
N ILE A 20 9.05 -0.11 -28.87
CA ILE A 20 7.79 0.55 -29.26
C ILE A 20 8.05 1.98 -29.75
N GLY A 21 8.86 2.75 -29.02
CA GLY A 21 9.24 4.11 -29.43
C GLY A 21 9.92 4.16 -30.81
N LEU A 22 10.81 3.21 -31.09
CA LEU A 22 11.46 3.05 -32.40
C LEU A 22 10.44 2.68 -33.49
N LEU A 23 9.51 1.76 -33.22
CA LEU A 23 8.47 1.39 -34.19
C LEU A 23 7.56 2.57 -34.54
N LEU A 24 7.14 3.35 -33.53
CA LEU A 24 6.33 4.55 -33.71
C LEU A 24 7.03 5.61 -34.57
N TYR A 25 8.37 5.63 -34.56
CA TYR A 25 9.15 6.51 -35.41
C TYR A 25 9.37 5.96 -36.83
N PHE A 26 9.85 4.72 -36.94
CA PHE A 26 10.30 4.14 -38.21
C PHE A 26 9.15 3.76 -39.14
N VAL A 27 8.02 3.25 -38.61
CA VAL A 27 6.89 2.80 -39.45
C VAL A 27 6.26 3.97 -40.23
N PRO A 28 5.83 5.07 -39.60
CA PRO A 28 5.20 6.17 -40.33
C PRO A 28 6.21 6.91 -41.21
N ARG A 29 7.48 6.99 -40.77
CA ARG A 29 8.56 7.58 -41.57
C ARG A 29 8.82 6.79 -42.86
N ARG A 30 8.81 5.45 -42.79
CA ARG A 30 8.97 4.59 -43.97
C ARG A 30 7.74 4.62 -44.89
N ALA A 31 6.55 4.86 -44.34
CA ALA A 31 5.32 5.08 -45.09
C ALA A 31 5.20 6.47 -45.73
N GLY A 32 6.21 7.35 -45.60
CA GLY A 32 6.20 8.69 -46.20
C GLY A 32 5.54 9.78 -45.34
N HIS A 33 5.25 9.50 -44.07
CA HIS A 33 4.63 10.43 -43.12
C HIS A 33 5.60 10.87 -41.99
N PRO A 34 6.68 11.62 -42.29
CA PRO A 34 7.69 11.98 -41.29
C PRO A 34 7.18 12.92 -40.20
N ARG A 35 6.17 13.76 -40.49
CA ARG A 35 5.54 14.63 -39.49
C ARG A 35 4.76 13.81 -38.46
N ALA A 36 3.99 12.82 -38.93
CA ALA A 36 3.23 11.92 -38.05
C ALA A 36 4.16 11.10 -37.15
N ALA A 37 5.27 10.57 -37.70
CA ALA A 37 6.29 9.89 -36.92
C ALA A 37 6.79 10.75 -35.74
N ARG A 38 7.09 12.04 -35.99
CA ARG A 38 7.57 12.95 -34.94
C ARG A 38 6.53 13.16 -33.84
N TYR A 39 5.27 13.44 -34.19
CA TYR A 39 4.22 13.66 -33.19
C TYR A 39 3.93 12.40 -32.37
N LEU A 40 3.90 11.23 -33.01
CA LEU A 40 3.69 9.95 -32.33
C LEU A 40 4.81 9.65 -31.34
N THR A 41 6.07 9.81 -31.75
CA THR A 41 7.21 9.59 -30.84
C THR A 41 7.21 10.57 -29.68
N VAL A 42 6.93 11.86 -29.92
CA VAL A 42 6.87 12.86 -28.85
C VAL A 42 5.73 12.54 -27.87
N GLY A 43 4.52 12.24 -28.38
CA GLY A 43 3.38 11.88 -27.54
C GLY A 43 3.64 10.64 -26.70
N TYR A 44 4.26 9.62 -27.30
CA TYR A 44 4.66 8.41 -26.59
C TYR A 44 5.71 8.69 -25.50
N SER A 45 6.75 9.46 -25.79
CA SER A 45 7.76 9.83 -24.79
C SER A 45 7.16 10.60 -23.61
N VAL A 46 6.23 11.52 -23.89
CA VAL A 46 5.49 12.24 -22.83
C VAL A 46 4.65 11.28 -21.99
N LEU A 47 3.94 10.34 -22.62
CA LEU A 47 3.14 9.33 -21.92
C LEU A 47 4.01 8.45 -21.02
N VAL A 48 5.10 7.90 -21.55
CA VAL A 48 6.04 7.07 -20.76
C VAL A 48 6.65 7.87 -19.62
N GLY A 49 7.08 9.11 -19.88
CA GLY A 49 7.60 10.01 -18.85
C GLY A 49 6.58 10.28 -17.74
N LEU A 50 5.32 10.52 -18.11
CA LEU A 50 4.23 10.70 -17.14
C LEU A 50 4.01 9.46 -16.29
N LEU A 51 4.00 8.27 -16.88
CA LEU A 51 3.86 7.01 -16.13
C LEU A 51 5.02 6.79 -15.15
N VAL A 52 6.26 7.07 -15.57
CA VAL A 52 7.43 6.99 -14.68
C VAL A 52 7.31 7.98 -13.53
N LEU A 53 6.81 9.20 -13.78
CA LEU A 53 6.56 10.17 -12.71
C LEU A 53 5.47 9.69 -11.75
N LEU A 54 4.35 9.16 -12.26
CA LEU A 54 3.26 8.67 -11.41
C LEU A 54 3.74 7.54 -10.49
N VAL A 55 4.49 6.57 -11.01
CA VAL A 55 5.04 5.46 -10.22
C VAL A 55 6.14 5.96 -9.27
N GLY A 56 7.05 6.81 -9.75
CA GLY A 56 8.18 7.29 -8.94
C GLY A 56 7.78 8.27 -7.83
N PHE A 57 6.61 8.89 -7.94
CA PHE A 57 6.07 9.84 -6.95
C PHE A 57 4.79 9.35 -6.28
N GLU A 58 4.40 8.08 -6.43
CA GLU A 58 3.19 7.49 -5.86
C GLU A 58 3.04 7.84 -4.38
N ASP A 59 4.11 7.66 -3.59
CA ASP A 59 4.09 7.98 -2.15
C ASP A 59 3.77 9.44 -1.83
N ARG A 60 4.17 10.38 -2.70
CA ARG A 60 3.92 11.82 -2.54
C ARG A 60 2.56 12.24 -3.09
N LEU A 61 2.00 11.46 -4.00
CA LEU A 61 0.68 11.69 -4.58
C LEU A 61 -0.44 11.17 -3.67
N PHE A 62 -0.10 10.34 -2.67
CA PHE A 62 -1.04 9.84 -1.67
C PHE A 62 -1.70 10.97 -0.86
N THR A 63 -3.02 10.88 -0.73
CA THR A 63 -3.87 11.95 -0.21
C THR A 63 -4.51 11.60 1.14
N LYS A 64 -4.98 12.63 1.86
CA LYS A 64 -5.77 12.46 3.09
C LYS A 64 -7.04 11.64 2.85
N THR A 65 -7.69 11.83 1.70
CA THR A 65 -8.92 11.11 1.35
C THR A 65 -8.67 9.61 1.20
N GLU A 66 -7.57 9.23 0.56
CA GLU A 66 -7.17 7.82 0.43
C GLU A 66 -6.82 7.22 1.79
N ALA A 67 -6.08 7.94 2.63
CA ALA A 67 -5.78 7.53 4.00
C ALA A 67 -7.07 7.28 4.82
N SER A 68 -8.04 8.19 4.73
CA SER A 68 -9.33 8.04 5.40
C SER A 68 -10.09 6.83 4.89
N ALA A 69 -10.14 6.63 3.56
CA ALA A 69 -10.82 5.49 2.96
C ALA A 69 -10.23 4.15 3.43
N LEU A 70 -8.90 4.03 3.52
CA LEU A 70 -8.22 2.82 4.00
C LEU A 70 -8.53 2.51 5.47
N ILE A 71 -8.56 3.53 6.32
CA ILE A 71 -8.91 3.36 7.74
C ILE A 71 -10.40 3.03 7.91
N GLN A 72 -11.27 3.66 7.11
CA GLN A 72 -12.73 3.41 7.10
C GLN A 72 -13.08 1.98 6.68
N GLN A 73 -12.37 1.42 5.70
CA GLN A 73 -12.53 0.00 5.32
C GLN A 73 -12.32 -0.96 6.51
N HIS A 74 -11.52 -0.54 7.49
CA HIS A 74 -11.24 -1.30 8.71
C HIS A 74 -12.18 -0.96 9.88
N GLY A 75 -13.23 -0.19 9.57
CA GLY A 75 -14.29 0.19 10.49
C GLY A 75 -13.94 1.36 11.40
N ILE A 76 -12.84 2.10 11.14
CA ILE A 76 -12.47 3.28 11.93
C ILE A 76 -12.79 4.53 11.11
N GLU A 77 -13.54 5.46 11.70
CA GLU A 77 -13.91 6.71 11.05
C GLU A 77 -13.33 7.89 11.83
N LEU A 78 -12.59 8.75 11.12
CA LEU A 78 -12.11 10.03 11.63
C LEU A 78 -13.10 11.11 11.19
N THR A 79 -13.66 11.88 12.13
CA THR A 79 -14.65 12.91 11.79
C THR A 79 -14.10 14.31 11.80
N ASP A 80 -12.96 14.53 12.46
CA ASP A 80 -12.32 15.84 12.54
C ASP A 80 -11.20 15.94 11.50
N GLU A 81 -10.62 17.14 11.38
CA GLU A 81 -9.44 17.33 10.55
C GLU A 81 -8.24 16.54 11.10
N PHE A 82 -7.49 15.93 10.19
CA PHE A 82 -6.26 15.23 10.49
C PHE A 82 -5.17 15.60 9.48
N GLU A 83 -3.91 15.36 9.84
CA GLU A 83 -2.76 15.60 8.98
C GLU A 83 -2.08 14.29 8.59
N LEU A 84 -1.67 14.17 7.32
CA LEU A 84 -0.85 13.06 6.86
C LEU A 84 0.62 13.40 7.14
N LEU A 85 1.24 12.70 8.09
CA LEU A 85 2.61 12.95 8.52
C LEU A 85 3.63 12.26 7.61
N ASN A 86 3.33 11.03 7.22
CA ASN A 86 4.22 10.21 6.40
C ASN A 86 3.41 9.15 5.65
N ASN A 87 3.87 8.78 4.46
CA ASN A 87 3.36 7.69 3.64
C ASN A 87 4.54 7.00 2.96
N LYS A 88 4.57 5.67 2.98
CA LYS A 88 5.59 4.84 2.34
C LYS A 88 4.96 3.57 1.81
N SER A 89 5.23 3.27 0.56
CA SER A 89 4.88 2.00 -0.06
C SER A 89 6.11 1.31 -0.62
N MET A 90 6.11 -0.01 -0.57
CA MET A 90 7.11 -0.87 -1.19
C MET A 90 6.41 -2.08 -1.76
N SER A 91 6.65 -2.34 -3.05
CA SER A 91 6.11 -3.51 -3.75
C SER A 91 7.26 -4.37 -4.27
N GLY A 92 7.16 -5.67 -4.03
CA GLY A 92 8.05 -6.71 -4.53
C GLY A 92 7.28 -7.81 -5.25
N ILE A 93 7.99 -8.81 -5.78
CA ILE A 93 7.32 -9.98 -6.36
C ILE A 93 6.72 -10.81 -5.23
N GLY A 94 5.39 -10.75 -5.10
CA GLY A 94 4.64 -11.51 -4.10
C GLY A 94 4.48 -10.82 -2.75
N ASP A 95 5.18 -9.69 -2.53
CA ASP A 95 5.17 -8.97 -1.28
C ASP A 95 4.70 -7.52 -1.49
N TYR A 96 3.84 -7.03 -0.60
CA TYR A 96 3.41 -5.63 -0.58
C TYR A 96 3.48 -5.09 0.84
N TYR A 97 3.99 -3.87 0.98
CA TYR A 97 4.03 -3.13 2.23
C TYR A 97 3.58 -1.70 1.99
N HIS A 98 2.53 -1.26 2.68
CA HIS A 98 2.08 0.13 2.68
C HIS A 98 1.87 0.60 4.10
N THR A 99 2.51 1.72 4.44
CA THR A 99 2.43 2.29 5.79
C THR A 99 2.24 3.80 5.70
N PHE A 100 1.36 4.32 6.53
CA PHE A 100 1.21 5.76 6.69
C PHE A 100 0.90 6.12 8.14
N SER A 101 1.12 7.39 8.48
CA SER A 101 0.87 7.92 9.82
C SER A 101 0.10 9.22 9.74
N LEU A 102 -0.91 9.34 10.59
CA LEU A 102 -1.76 10.51 10.70
C LEU A 102 -1.57 11.17 12.06
N GLU A 103 -1.61 12.49 12.09
CA GLU A 103 -1.90 13.27 13.29
C GLU A 103 -3.40 13.52 13.34
N ILE A 104 -4.06 13.06 14.41
CA ILE A 104 -5.51 13.07 14.57
C ILE A 104 -5.93 13.99 15.71
N SER A 105 -7.20 14.39 15.75
CA SER A 105 -7.71 15.19 16.88
C SER A 105 -7.78 14.37 18.18
N GLU A 106 -7.80 15.04 19.34
CA GLU A 106 -8.08 14.38 20.63
C GLU A 106 -9.45 13.68 20.66
N PRO A 107 -10.55 14.31 20.19
CA PRO A 107 -11.85 13.63 20.08
C PRO A 107 -11.78 12.35 19.23
N ASP A 108 -11.12 12.39 18.07
CA ASP A 108 -10.93 11.22 17.21
C ASP A 108 -10.14 10.14 17.93
N LYS A 109 -9.02 10.50 18.56
CA LYS A 109 -8.21 9.57 19.35
C LYS A 109 -9.04 8.88 20.42
N HIS A 110 -9.81 9.63 21.20
CA HIS A 110 -10.68 9.05 22.23
C HIS A 110 -11.79 8.17 21.68
N ARG A 111 -12.41 8.55 20.57
CA ARG A 111 -13.44 7.76 19.87
C ARG A 111 -12.88 6.44 19.39
N VAL A 112 -11.75 6.45 18.67
CA VAL A 112 -11.12 5.25 18.15
C VAL A 112 -10.67 4.32 19.29
N ILE A 113 -10.01 4.86 20.33
CA ILE A 113 -9.63 4.06 21.51
C ILE A 113 -10.86 3.43 22.16
N SER A 114 -11.94 4.20 22.33
CA SER A 114 -13.19 3.71 22.92
C SER A 114 -13.81 2.60 22.08
N GLN A 115 -13.77 2.73 20.76
CA GLN A 115 -14.25 1.71 19.82
C GLN A 115 -13.42 0.41 19.93
N ILE A 116 -12.09 0.51 19.95
CA ILE A 116 -11.19 -0.64 20.13
C ILE A 116 -11.49 -1.34 21.46
N LYS A 117 -11.61 -0.59 22.57
CA LYS A 117 -11.89 -1.13 23.91
C LYS A 117 -13.27 -1.80 24.03
N ARG A 118 -14.27 -1.29 23.33
CA ARG A 118 -15.65 -1.82 23.34
C ARG A 118 -15.85 -3.00 22.39
N SER A 119 -14.87 -3.29 21.53
CA SER A 119 -14.95 -4.44 20.63
C SER A 119 -14.97 -5.75 21.42
N LYS A 120 -15.71 -6.74 20.90
CA LYS A 120 -15.86 -8.05 21.56
C LYS A 120 -14.54 -8.80 21.71
N ASP A 121 -13.60 -8.54 20.80
CA ASP A 121 -12.29 -9.22 20.71
C ASP A 121 -11.16 -8.39 21.35
N PHE A 122 -11.50 -7.52 22.31
CA PHE A 122 -10.53 -6.68 23.02
C PHE A 122 -9.81 -7.46 24.14
N HIS A 123 -8.48 -7.29 24.20
CA HIS A 123 -7.65 -7.83 25.25
C HIS A 123 -6.77 -6.76 25.90
N ALA A 124 -6.94 -6.55 27.21
CA ALA A 124 -6.24 -5.51 27.98
C ALA A 124 -4.73 -5.78 28.22
N ASP A 125 -4.28 -7.03 28.04
CA ASP A 125 -2.87 -7.40 28.17
C ASP A 125 -2.46 -8.36 27.05
N SER A 126 -1.54 -7.91 26.20
CA SER A 126 -1.03 -8.65 25.04
C SER A 126 0.44 -9.05 25.17
N SER A 127 1.02 -9.03 26.38
CA SER A 127 2.45 -9.19 26.67
C SER A 127 3.17 -10.41 26.04
N SER A 128 2.50 -11.35 25.39
CA SER A 128 3.16 -12.49 24.73
C SER A 128 2.45 -13.14 23.52
N ARG A 129 1.42 -12.55 22.91
CA ARG A 129 0.67 -13.28 21.86
C ARG A 129 1.23 -13.03 20.47
N ALA A 130 1.64 -14.12 19.80
CA ALA A 130 2.13 -14.13 18.41
C ALA A 130 1.20 -13.32 17.48
N SER A 131 1.80 -12.52 16.60
CA SER A 131 1.10 -11.77 15.55
C SER A 131 0.17 -12.71 14.76
N LEU A 132 -0.99 -12.19 14.32
CA LEU A 132 -1.91 -12.94 13.43
C LEU A 132 -1.21 -13.43 12.15
N LEU A 133 -0.12 -12.77 11.74
CA LEU A 133 0.77 -13.17 10.65
C LEU A 133 1.34 -14.59 10.81
N ARG A 134 1.58 -15.05 12.06
CA ARG A 134 2.22 -16.34 12.37
C ARG A 134 1.19 -17.46 12.66
N GLY A 135 -0.04 -17.32 12.21
CA GLY A 135 -1.08 -18.34 12.36
C GLY A 135 -0.84 -19.59 11.49
N PRO A 136 -1.35 -20.77 11.87
CA PRO A 136 -1.06 -22.04 11.21
C PRO A 136 -1.70 -22.20 9.82
N ASN A 137 -2.75 -21.44 9.50
CA ASN A 137 -3.42 -21.52 8.20
C ASN A 137 -3.55 -20.13 7.56
N ARG A 138 -2.68 -19.85 6.58
CA ARG A 138 -2.63 -18.58 5.84
C ARG A 138 -3.54 -18.56 4.60
N TYR A 139 -4.04 -19.71 4.18
CA TYR A 139 -4.74 -19.87 2.90
C TYR A 139 -6.25 -20.05 3.05
N ALA A 140 -6.76 -20.47 4.21
CA ALA A 140 -8.18 -20.74 4.41
C ALA A 140 -8.68 -20.29 5.78
N GLY A 141 -9.93 -19.82 5.81
CA GLY A 141 -10.63 -19.39 7.03
C GLY A 141 -11.33 -18.03 6.84
N PRO A 142 -12.16 -17.63 7.80
CA PRO A 142 -12.70 -16.27 7.83
C PRO A 142 -11.61 -15.26 8.18
N GLU A 143 -11.87 -13.98 7.87
CA GLU A 143 -11.06 -12.89 8.38
C GLU A 143 -11.05 -12.90 9.92
N ARG A 144 -9.87 -12.69 10.49
CA ARG A 144 -9.67 -12.68 11.95
C ARG A 144 -9.29 -11.27 12.35
N VAL A 145 -10.08 -10.69 13.24
CA VAL A 145 -9.82 -9.37 13.80
C VAL A 145 -9.44 -9.52 15.26
N ARG A 146 -8.48 -8.71 15.72
CA ARG A 146 -8.06 -8.70 17.11
C ARG A 146 -7.81 -7.27 17.57
N ASN A 147 -8.27 -6.97 18.78
CA ASN A 147 -8.13 -5.66 19.38
C ASN A 147 -7.38 -5.82 20.72
N TYR A 148 -6.41 -4.98 21.00
CA TYR A 148 -5.67 -5.10 22.26
C TYR A 148 -4.95 -3.82 22.67
N GLU A 149 -4.57 -3.77 23.93
CA GLU A 149 -3.80 -2.69 24.51
C GLU A 149 -2.33 -3.11 24.69
N THR A 150 -1.41 -2.23 24.33
CA THR A 150 0.03 -2.36 24.60
C THR A 150 0.48 -1.30 25.58
N LYS A 151 1.76 -1.32 25.96
CA LYS A 151 2.36 -0.26 26.77
C LYS A 151 2.20 1.12 26.11
N ASP A 152 2.37 1.18 24.80
CA ASP A 152 2.50 2.43 24.05
C ASP A 152 1.23 2.86 23.30
N GLY A 153 0.26 1.96 23.15
CA GLY A 153 -0.89 2.22 22.28
C GLY A 153 -2.06 1.25 22.40
N PHE A 154 -3.05 1.47 21.54
CA PHE A 154 -4.17 0.59 21.27
C PHE A 154 -4.08 0.10 19.84
N ILE A 155 -4.25 -1.20 19.65
CA ILE A 155 -4.02 -1.86 18.37
C ILE A 155 -5.28 -2.59 17.92
N ARG A 156 -5.60 -2.44 16.64
CA ARG A 156 -6.55 -3.26 15.90
C ARG A 156 -5.80 -3.91 14.75
N GLU A 157 -5.79 -5.23 14.69
CA GLU A 157 -5.18 -6.01 13.61
C GLU A 157 -6.25 -6.87 12.95
N SER A 158 -6.15 -7.01 11.63
CA SER A 158 -6.96 -7.94 10.84
C SER A 158 -6.06 -8.80 9.97
N PHE A 159 -6.41 -10.08 9.86
CA PHE A 159 -5.76 -11.03 8.97
C PHE A 159 -6.80 -11.68 8.07
N LYS A 160 -6.62 -11.54 6.76
CA LYS A 160 -7.48 -12.10 5.74
C LYS A 160 -6.72 -13.18 4.94
N PRO A 161 -7.11 -14.45 5.04
CA PRO A 161 -6.51 -15.51 4.23
C PRO A 161 -6.69 -15.26 2.73
N SER A 162 -5.72 -15.66 1.92
CA SER A 162 -5.74 -15.44 0.46
C SER A 162 -6.72 -16.34 -0.30
N GLY A 163 -7.24 -17.39 0.34
CA GLY A 163 -8.17 -18.35 -0.26
C GLY A 163 -7.52 -19.36 -1.21
N LYS A 164 -6.23 -19.21 -1.55
CA LYS A 164 -5.53 -20.06 -2.53
C LYS A 164 -4.08 -20.33 -2.13
N PRO A 165 -3.59 -21.57 -2.23
CA PRO A 165 -2.18 -21.88 -2.02
C PRO A 165 -1.27 -21.05 -2.95
N GLY A 166 -0.19 -20.51 -2.40
CA GLY A 166 0.79 -19.72 -3.16
C GLY A 166 0.43 -18.23 -3.34
N TYR A 167 -0.69 -17.76 -2.81
CA TYR A 167 -1.03 -16.33 -2.75
C TYR A 167 -0.81 -15.78 -1.34
N ALA A 168 -0.22 -14.61 -1.24
CA ALA A 168 0.01 -13.91 0.03
C ALA A 168 -1.33 -13.54 0.70
N PRO A 169 -1.51 -13.84 2.00
CA PRO A 169 -2.61 -13.29 2.79
C PRO A 169 -2.40 -11.80 3.06
N THR A 170 -3.49 -11.10 3.35
CA THR A 170 -3.45 -9.68 3.69
C THR A 170 -3.52 -9.47 5.19
N PHE A 171 -2.65 -8.61 5.70
CA PHE A 171 -2.58 -8.20 7.08
C PHE A 171 -2.66 -6.69 7.20
N HIS A 172 -3.61 -6.22 8.00
CA HIS A 172 -3.74 -4.81 8.30
C HIS A 172 -3.60 -4.56 9.78
N ARG A 173 -2.99 -3.43 10.13
CA ARG A 173 -2.79 -3.01 11.51
C ARG A 173 -3.01 -1.52 11.64
N ILE A 174 -3.85 -1.16 12.60
CA ILE A 174 -4.10 0.21 13.01
C ILE A 174 -3.64 0.35 14.46
N SER A 175 -2.73 1.29 14.69
CA SER A 175 -2.12 1.58 15.98
C SER A 175 -2.42 3.02 16.38
N ILE A 176 -2.96 3.21 17.58
CA ILE A 176 -3.20 4.54 18.17
C ILE A 176 -2.25 4.74 19.33
N SER A 177 -1.46 5.81 19.29
CA SER A 177 -0.53 6.16 20.36
C SER A 177 -1.27 6.62 21.62
N LYS A 178 -0.83 6.15 22.80
CA LYS A 178 -1.26 6.71 24.09
C LYS A 178 -0.65 8.09 24.32
N ALA A 179 0.63 8.24 24.01
CA ALA A 179 1.41 9.44 24.32
C ALA A 179 1.22 10.59 23.32
N ARG A 180 0.91 10.26 22.06
CA ARG A 180 0.79 11.23 20.96
C ARG A 180 -0.61 11.21 20.36
N HIS A 181 -0.94 12.22 19.57
CA HIS A 181 -2.16 12.23 18.75
C HIS A 181 -1.93 11.56 17.40
N GLN A 182 -1.36 10.36 17.42
CA GLN A 182 -0.90 9.68 16.21
C GLN A 182 -1.64 8.36 15.99
N LEU A 183 -2.09 8.16 14.76
CA LEU A 183 -2.61 6.91 14.22
C LEU A 183 -1.64 6.41 13.16
N GLN A 184 -1.22 5.15 13.25
CA GLN A 184 -0.42 4.50 12.24
C GLN A 184 -1.22 3.37 11.60
N PHE A 185 -1.13 3.29 10.27
CA PHE A 185 -1.70 2.23 9.46
C PHE A 185 -0.57 1.44 8.81
N GLU A 186 -0.69 0.11 8.80
CA GLU A 186 0.18 -0.82 8.10
C GLU A 186 -0.70 -1.81 7.32
N ASP A 187 -0.38 -2.02 6.06
CA ASP A 187 -0.95 -3.01 5.15
C ASP A 187 0.19 -3.85 4.57
N ILE A 188 0.09 -5.16 4.72
CA ILE A 188 1.14 -6.12 4.41
C ILE A 188 0.52 -7.33 3.72
N ASP A 189 0.97 -7.62 2.51
CA ASP A 189 0.75 -8.91 1.86
C ASP A 189 2.06 -9.72 1.89
N GLU A 190 2.10 -10.81 2.69
CA GLU A 190 3.24 -11.76 2.83
C GLU A 190 2.78 -13.15 3.29
#